data_AF-A0A6G8RVT7-F1
#
_entry.id   AF-A0A6G8RVT7-F1
#
_cell.length_a   1.000
_cell.length_b   1.000
_cell.length_c   1.000
_cell.angle_alpha   90.00
_cell.angle_beta   90.00
_cell.angle_gamma   90.00
#
_symmetry.space_group_name_H-M   'P 1'
#
loop_
_entity.id
_entity.type
_entity.pdbx_description
1 polymer ?
#
loop_
_entity_poly.entity_id
_entity_poly.type
_entity_poly.pdbx_seq_one_letter_code
_entity_poly.pdbx_strand_id
1 'polypeptide(L)'
;MFDKFVGLFKSNKETEEQIYLREQNIQWDAEKGYIIDGIVVNELSERLEYFSNRKLKTFDDLKALYDKAMIINEKIDLEIANQRFVARLGNTEENLQQFKAIVKKLNQYYRQFIRDH
;
A
#
# COMPACT_ATOMS: atom_id res chain seq x y z
N MET A 1 10.60 -25.82 44.70
CA MET A 1 9.49 -24.87 44.90
C MET A 1 9.53 -23.91 43.72
N PHE A 2 8.75 -24.23 42.70
CA PHE A 2 8.66 -23.55 41.40
C PHE A 2 7.75 -22.32 41.50
N ASP A 3 8.05 -21.41 42.42
CA ASP A 3 7.28 -20.19 42.59
C ASP A 3 8.15 -18.99 42.29
N LYS A 4 7.83 -18.31 41.17
CA LYS A 4 8.10 -16.89 40.82
C LYS A 4 8.45 -16.60 39.35
N PHE A 5 7.94 -17.38 38.39
CA PHE A 5 7.98 -16.97 36.96
C PHE A 5 6.62 -16.96 36.25
N VAL A 6 5.51 -17.05 36.99
CA VAL A 6 4.14 -16.99 36.41
C VAL A 6 3.60 -15.55 36.31
N GLY A 7 4.42 -14.53 36.62
CA GLY A 7 3.96 -13.14 36.76
C GLY A 7 4.09 -12.21 35.55
N LEU A 8 4.62 -12.67 34.40
CA LEU A 8 4.97 -11.78 33.28
C LEU A 8 4.41 -12.18 31.92
N PHE A 9 3.39 -13.03 31.87
CA PHE A 9 2.48 -13.07 30.72
C PHE A 9 1.48 -11.91 30.80
N LYS A 10 1.97 -10.67 30.77
CA LYS A 10 1.13 -9.54 30.35
C LYS A 10 0.81 -9.77 28.88
N SER A 11 -0.47 -9.89 28.57
CA SER A 11 -1.02 -10.21 27.25
C SER A 11 -0.32 -9.45 26.12
N ASN A 12 0.55 -10.15 25.38
CA ASN A 12 1.14 -9.66 24.14
C ASN A 12 0.11 -9.81 22.99
N LYS A 13 -1.10 -9.24 23.18
CA LYS A 13 -2.11 -9.21 22.12
C LYS A 13 -1.65 -8.18 21.10
N GLU A 14 -1.41 -8.62 19.88
CA GLU A 14 -1.18 -7.72 18.74
C GLU A 14 -2.31 -6.69 18.65
N THR A 15 -1.96 -5.45 18.31
CA THR A 15 -2.96 -4.41 18.05
C THR A 15 -3.73 -4.73 16.78
N GLU A 16 -4.93 -4.17 16.62
CA GLU A 16 -5.73 -4.33 15.39
C GLU A 16 -4.95 -3.89 14.15
N GLU A 17 -4.15 -2.82 14.28
CA GLU A 17 -3.25 -2.33 13.24
C GLU A 17 -2.16 -3.36 12.87
N GLN A 18 -1.50 -3.96 13.86
CA GLN A 18 -0.47 -4.98 13.63
C GLN A 18 -1.05 -6.23 12.95
N ILE A 19 -2.25 -6.65 13.37
CA ILE A 19 -2.97 -7.76 12.74
C ILE A 19 -3.27 -7.42 11.28
N TYR A 20 -3.82 -6.23 11.03
CA TYR A 20 -4.16 -5.78 9.69
C TYR A 20 -2.94 -5.71 8.77
N LEU A 21 -1.84 -5.09 9.22
CA LEU A 21 -0.59 -4.99 8.47
C LEU A 21 -0.06 -6.38 8.09
N ARG A 22 -0.07 -7.33 9.02
CA ARG A 22 0.34 -8.72 8.75
C ARG A 22 -0.59 -9.40 7.74
N GLU A 23 -1.91 -9.34 7.93
CA GLU A 23 -2.88 -10.00 7.05
C GLU A 23 -2.86 -9.44 5.62
N GLN A 24 -2.57 -8.14 5.47
CA GLN A 24 -2.45 -7.48 4.17
C GLN A 24 -1.03 -7.54 3.58
N ASN A 25 -0.08 -8.18 4.28
CA ASN A 25 1.35 -8.23 3.95
C ASN A 25 1.97 -6.85 3.73
N ILE A 26 1.57 -5.86 4.52
CA ILE A 26 2.13 -4.51 4.49
C ILE A 26 3.26 -4.43 5.52
N GLN A 27 4.42 -3.96 5.07
CA GLN A 27 5.58 -3.68 5.89
C GLN A 27 6.08 -2.28 5.58
N TRP A 28 6.82 -1.69 6.52
CA TRP A 28 7.47 -0.39 6.33
C TRP A 28 8.95 -0.53 6.61
N ASP A 29 9.76 0.01 5.71
CA ASP A 29 11.20 0.13 5.84
C ASP A 29 11.60 1.60 5.72
N ALA A 30 12.53 2.06 6.57
CA ALA A 30 12.88 3.47 6.65
C ALA A 30 13.63 3.98 5.39
N GLU A 31 14.33 3.11 4.66
CA GLU A 31 15.08 3.48 3.46
C GLU A 31 14.25 3.24 2.19
N LYS A 32 13.44 2.17 2.17
CA LYS A 32 12.70 1.72 0.98
C LYS A 32 11.26 2.20 0.95
N GLY A 33 10.68 2.55 2.10
CA GLY A 33 9.27 2.89 2.26
C GLY A 33 8.37 1.65 2.41
N TYR A 34 7.15 1.73 1.89
CA TYR A 34 6.19 0.62 2.00
C TYR A 34 6.61 -0.60 1.16
N ILE A 35 6.43 -1.79 1.75
CA ILE A 35 6.61 -3.08 1.08
C ILE A 35 5.27 -3.82 1.18
N ILE A 36 4.71 -4.24 0.05
CA ILE A 36 3.42 -4.95 0.00
C ILE A 36 3.56 -6.23 -0.78
N ASP A 37 3.18 -7.36 -0.17
CA ASP A 37 3.34 -8.69 -0.77
C ASP A 37 4.79 -8.94 -1.25
N GLY A 38 5.77 -8.38 -0.53
CA GLY A 38 7.21 -8.47 -0.87
C GLY A 38 7.70 -7.46 -1.92
N ILE A 39 6.82 -6.61 -2.45
CA ILE A 39 7.17 -5.59 -3.46
C ILE A 39 7.47 -4.27 -2.76
N VAL A 40 8.67 -3.71 -2.99
CA VAL A 40 8.99 -2.33 -2.59
C VAL A 40 8.19 -1.39 -3.49
N VAL A 41 7.08 -0.83 -2.98
CA VAL A 41 6.11 -0.15 -3.86
C VAL A 41 6.67 1.13 -4.47
N ASN A 42 7.68 1.74 -3.84
CA ASN A 42 8.38 2.90 -4.38
C ASN A 42 9.19 2.59 -5.65
N GLU A 43 9.43 1.32 -5.98
CA GLU A 43 9.96 0.93 -7.31
C GLU A 43 8.92 1.15 -8.43
N LEU A 44 7.64 1.28 -8.07
CA LEU A 44 6.53 1.57 -9.00
C LEU A 44 6.24 3.08 -9.11
N SER A 45 7.10 3.94 -8.57
CA SER A 45 6.88 5.40 -8.48
C SER A 45 6.65 6.07 -9.82
N GLU A 46 7.31 5.61 -10.89
CA GLU A 46 7.10 6.17 -12.22
C GLU A 46 5.66 5.94 -12.73
N ARG A 47 5.10 4.76 -12.45
CA ARG A 47 3.72 4.40 -12.75
C ARG A 47 2.75 5.23 -11.90
N LEU A 48 3.06 5.44 -10.62
CA LEU A 48 2.31 6.32 -9.74
C LEU A 48 2.31 7.77 -10.24
N GLU A 49 3.46 8.28 -10.66
CA GLU A 49 3.59 9.63 -11.19
C GLU A 49 2.74 9.81 -12.45
N TYR A 50 2.76 8.83 -13.36
CA TYR A 50 1.92 8.83 -14.56
C TYR A 50 0.42 8.87 -14.23
N PHE A 51 -0.06 7.95 -13.39
CA PHE A 51 -1.49 7.87 -13.08
C PHE A 51 -1.97 9.02 -12.21
N SER A 52 -1.12 9.56 -11.33
CA SER A 52 -1.47 10.70 -10.47
C SER A 52 -1.47 12.07 -11.16
N ASN A 53 -1.25 12.15 -12.48
CA ASN A 53 -1.03 13.43 -13.20
C ASN A 53 0.22 14.18 -12.70
N ARG A 54 1.31 13.45 -12.44
CA ARG A 54 2.58 13.96 -11.92
C ARG A 54 2.48 14.63 -10.55
N LYS A 55 1.45 14.26 -9.77
CA LYS A 55 1.21 14.86 -8.45
C LYS A 55 1.85 14.07 -7.32
N LEU A 56 2.08 12.77 -7.52
CA LEU A 56 2.72 11.89 -6.54
C LEU A 56 4.00 11.32 -7.13
N LYS A 57 5.05 11.29 -6.31
CA LYS A 57 6.37 10.74 -6.68
C LYS A 57 6.75 9.50 -5.89
N THR A 58 6.11 9.26 -4.75
CA THR A 58 6.33 8.10 -3.87
C THR A 58 5.00 7.71 -3.24
N PHE A 59 4.96 6.52 -2.64
CA PHE A 59 3.79 6.00 -1.91
C PHE A 59 3.78 6.38 -0.43
N ASP A 60 4.79 7.10 0.04
CA ASP A 60 5.01 7.35 1.47
C ASP A 60 4.01 8.37 2.04
N ASP A 61 3.53 9.30 1.20
CA ASP A 61 2.45 10.22 1.58
C ASP A 61 1.09 9.55 1.35
N LEU A 62 0.67 8.75 2.34
CA LEU A 62 -0.59 8.01 2.31
C LEU A 62 -1.83 8.92 2.19
N LYS A 63 -1.77 10.13 2.75
CA LYS A 63 -2.86 11.10 2.64
C LYS A 63 -2.98 11.59 1.20
N ALA A 64 -1.87 11.97 0.58
CA ALA A 64 -1.86 12.41 -0.81
C ALA A 64 -2.22 11.25 -1.77
N LEU A 65 -1.81 10.02 -1.46
CA LEU A 65 -2.23 8.82 -2.19
C LEU A 65 -3.74 8.62 -2.11
N TYR A 66 -4.32 8.73 -0.91
CA TYR A 66 -5.76 8.64 -0.69
C TYR A 66 -6.53 9.71 -1.47
N ASP A 67 -6.07 10.96 -1.42
CA ASP A 67 -6.68 12.10 -2.12
C ASP A 67 -6.64 11.93 -3.66
N LYS A 68 -5.71 11.14 -4.20
CA LYS A 68 -5.56 10.89 -5.65
C LYS A 68 -6.04 9.53 -6.12
N ALA A 69 -6.42 8.64 -5.20
CA ALA A 69 -6.80 7.26 -5.48
C ALA A 69 -7.87 7.12 -6.57
N MET A 70 -8.89 8.00 -6.55
CA MET A 70 -9.98 7.97 -7.52
C MET A 70 -9.47 8.20 -8.95
N ILE A 71 -8.67 9.24 -9.17
CA ILE A 71 -8.10 9.58 -10.49
C ILE A 71 -7.13 8.50 -10.96
N ILE A 72 -6.33 7.96 -10.04
CA ILE A 72 -5.41 6.85 -10.35
C ILE A 72 -6.20 5.63 -10.85
N ASN A 73 -7.22 5.21 -10.11
CA ASN A 73 -8.05 4.05 -10.48
C ASN A 73 -8.77 4.26 -11.81
N GLU A 74 -9.38 5.42 -12.01
CA GLU A 74 -10.10 5.75 -13.26
C GLU A 74 -9.19 5.62 -14.47
N LYS A 75 -7.96 6.16 -14.41
CA LYS A 75 -7.03 6.05 -15.52
C LYS A 75 -6.54 4.64 -15.78
N ILE A 76 -6.31 3.86 -14.73
CA ILE A 76 -5.94 2.45 -14.89
C ILE A 76 -7.09 1.71 -15.58
N ASP A 77 -8.33 1.95 -15.16
CA ASP A 77 -9.51 1.34 -15.77
C ASP A 77 -9.67 1.73 -17.23
N LEU A 78 -9.41 3.00 -17.58
CA LEU A 78 -9.38 3.44 -18.97
C LEU A 78 -8.27 2.76 -19.79
N GLU A 79 -7.07 2.56 -19.22
CA GLU A 79 -5.97 1.89 -19.92
C GLU A 79 -6.28 0.42 -20.18
N ILE A 80 -6.85 -0.29 -19.19
CA ILE A 80 -7.30 -1.68 -19.31
C ILE A 80 -8.46 -1.79 -20.31
N ALA A 81 -9.50 -0.96 -20.19
CA ALA A 81 -10.68 -1.03 -21.05
C ALA A 81 -10.32 -0.79 -22.53
N ASN A 82 -9.38 0.12 -22.79
CA ASN A 82 -8.93 0.42 -24.15
C ASN A 82 -7.86 -0.56 -24.66
N GLN A 83 -7.30 -1.43 -23.81
CA GLN A 83 -6.18 -2.34 -24.13
C GLN A 83 -5.00 -1.60 -24.79
N ARG A 84 -4.77 -0.34 -24.38
CA ARG A 84 -3.72 0.54 -24.91
C ARG A 84 -2.71 0.85 -23.82
N PHE A 85 -1.86 -0.12 -23.56
CA PHE A 85 -0.90 -0.03 -22.46
C PHE A 85 0.28 0.89 -22.76
N VAL A 86 0.71 1.65 -21.75
CA VAL A 86 1.88 2.53 -21.85
C VAL A 86 3.15 1.67 -21.85
N ALA A 87 3.70 1.45 -23.04
CA ALA A 87 4.88 0.59 -23.25
C ALA A 87 6.10 0.98 -22.40
N ARG A 88 6.37 2.29 -22.23
CA ARG A 88 7.49 2.78 -21.41
C ARG A 88 7.42 2.33 -19.95
N LEU A 89 6.20 2.14 -19.41
CA LEU A 89 5.97 1.72 -18.03
C LEU A 89 5.86 0.19 -17.90
N GLY A 90 6.04 -0.55 -19.01
CA GLY A 90 5.84 -1.99 -19.07
C GLY A 90 4.44 -2.42 -18.64
N ASN A 91 3.43 -1.57 -18.83
CA ASN A 91 2.09 -1.84 -18.34
C ASN A 91 1.48 -3.06 -19.05
N THR A 92 0.82 -3.90 -18.25
CA THR A 92 0.00 -5.03 -18.69
C THR A 92 -1.28 -5.02 -17.85
N GLU A 93 -2.34 -5.67 -18.31
CA GLU A 93 -3.56 -5.76 -17.51
C GLU A 93 -3.29 -6.34 -16.11
N GLU A 94 -2.49 -7.41 -16.03
CA GLU A 94 -2.13 -8.07 -14.77
C GLU A 94 -1.42 -7.12 -13.80
N ASN A 95 -0.37 -6.42 -14.25
CA ASN A 95 0.37 -5.54 -13.35
C ASN A 95 -0.41 -4.26 -12.98
N LEU A 96 -1.35 -3.84 -13.83
CA LEU A 96 -2.26 -2.75 -13.51
C LEU A 96 -3.30 -3.17 -12.47
N GLN A 97 -3.81 -4.40 -12.53
CA GLN A 97 -4.66 -4.95 -11.47
C GLN A 97 -3.90 -5.08 -10.15
N GLN A 98 -2.65 -5.55 -10.18
CA GLN A 98 -1.78 -5.58 -9.00
C GLN A 98 -1.54 -4.18 -8.44
N PHE A 99 -1.28 -3.19 -9.29
CA PHE A 99 -1.10 -1.81 -8.88
C PHE A 99 -2.36 -1.24 -8.21
N LYS A 100 -3.55 -1.50 -8.74
CA LYS A 100 -4.82 -1.14 -8.08
C LYS A 100 -4.97 -1.79 -6.71
N ALA A 101 -4.59 -3.07 -6.57
CA ALA A 101 -4.64 -3.76 -5.30
C ALA A 101 -3.70 -3.13 -4.25
N ILE A 102 -2.48 -2.76 -4.64
CA ILE A 102 -1.52 -2.03 -3.80
C ILE A 102 -2.11 -0.70 -3.32
N VAL A 103 -2.61 0.14 -4.24
CA VAL A 103 -3.21 1.43 -3.92
C VAL A 103 -4.41 1.25 -2.97
N LYS A 104 -5.24 0.23 -3.20
CA LYS A 104 -6.38 -0.08 -2.34
C LYS A 104 -5.94 -0.46 -0.92
N LYS A 105 -4.95 -1.34 -0.76
CA LYS A 105 -4.42 -1.76 0.54
C LYS A 105 -3.90 -0.57 1.34
N LEU A 106 -3.07 0.28 0.73
CA LEU A 106 -2.53 1.48 1.39
C LEU A 106 -3.61 2.50 1.77
N ASN A 107 -4.60 2.71 0.91
CA ASN A 107 -5.70 3.63 1.22
C ASN A 107 -6.63 3.10 2.32
N GLN A 108 -6.84 1.79 2.39
CA GLN A 108 -7.58 1.17 3.47
C GLN A 108 -6.83 1.28 4.79
N TYR A 109 -5.53 1.00 4.77
CA TYR A 109 -4.64 1.20 5.92
C TYR A 109 -4.69 2.64 6.43
N TYR A 110 -4.49 3.62 5.54
CA TYR A 110 -4.58 5.04 5.87
C TYR A 110 -5.93 5.40 6.52
N ARG A 111 -7.03 4.97 5.90
CA ARG A 111 -8.37 5.29 6.39
C ARG A 111 -8.68 4.66 7.74
N GLN A 112 -8.21 3.44 7.99
CA GLN A 112 -8.56 2.69 9.19
C GLN A 112 -7.67 3.05 10.39
N PHE A 113 -6.39 3.37 10.16
CA PHE A 113 -5.41 3.46 11.24
C PHE A 113 -4.64 4.78 11.31
N ILE A 114 -4.75 5.67 10.31
CA ILE A 114 -3.93 6.91 10.27
C ILE A 114 -4.78 8.18 10.19
N ARG A 115 -5.80 8.23 9.34
CA ARG A 115 -6.50 9.49 9.00
C ARG A 115 -7.14 10.18 10.19
N ASP A 116 -7.70 9.39 11.10
CA ASP A 116 -8.54 9.86 12.20
C ASP A 116 -7.82 9.70 13.57
N HIS A 117 -6.48 9.55 13.55
CA HIS A 117 -5.60 9.44 14.72
C HIS A 117 -4.61 10.60 14.84
#